data_AF-A0A9W6VSA5-F1
#
_entry.id   AF-A0A9W6VSA5-F1
#
_cell.length_a   1.000
_cell.length_b   1.000
_cell.length_c   1.000
_cell.angle_alpha   90.00
_cell.angle_beta   90.00
_cell.angle_gamma   90.00
#
_symmetry.space_group_name_H-M   'P 1'
#
loop_
_entity.id
_entity.type
_entity.pdbx_description
1 polymer ?
#
loop_
_entity_poly.entity_id
_entity_poly.type
_entity_poly.pdbx_seq_one_letter_code
_entity_poly.pdbx_strand_id
1 'polypeptide(L)'
;MEQPSPSAERQALADLLGALHRRGVSAIAGVDDTGWPCLTVADSKLVTRRVNVNLSLWWFTWGNGHDERVSSHRVEDAADRIARVVEKGWPEQAAVDSGGYRSQALDEHTS
;
A
#
# COMPACT_ATOMS: atom_id res chain seq x y z
N MET A 1 13.45 14.65 -16.11
CA MET A 1 12.47 13.78 -15.43
C MET A 1 12.39 14.28 -14.00
N GLU A 2 11.37 15.07 -13.68
CA GLU A 2 11.14 15.51 -12.30
C GLU A 2 10.68 14.28 -11.51
N GLN A 3 11.37 13.97 -10.42
CA GLN A 3 10.94 12.87 -9.56
C GLN A 3 9.66 13.30 -8.82
N PRO A 4 8.68 12.39 -8.66
CA PRO A 4 7.49 12.68 -7.89
C PRO A 4 7.88 13.09 -6.48
N SER A 5 7.26 14.17 -5.97
CA SER A 5 7.50 14.60 -4.60
C SER A 5 6.90 13.58 -3.62
N PRO A 6 7.49 13.41 -2.41
CA PRO A 6 6.92 12.54 -1.39
C PRO A 6 5.48 12.91 -1.01
N SER A 7 5.03 14.13 -1.30
CA SER A 7 3.63 14.57 -1.15
C SER A 7 2.70 13.92 -2.18
N ALA A 8 3.14 13.74 -3.42
CA ALA A 8 2.34 13.11 -4.46
C ALA A 8 2.13 11.60 -4.20
N GLU A 9 3.17 10.92 -3.73
CA GLU A 9 3.09 9.50 -3.36
C GLU A 9 2.17 9.30 -2.16
N ARG A 10 2.25 10.18 -1.15
CA ARG A 10 1.32 10.20 -0.03
C ARG A 10 -0.13 10.39 -0.47
N GLN A 11 -0.39 11.29 -1.42
CA GLN A 11 -1.74 11.48 -1.95
C GLN A 11 -2.23 10.23 -2.68
N ALA A 12 -1.41 9.62 -3.53
CA ALA A 12 -1.78 8.40 -4.23
C ALA A 12 -2.06 7.23 -3.26
N LEU A 13 -1.32 7.13 -2.16
CA LEU A 13 -1.56 6.14 -1.10
C LEU A 13 -2.84 6.46 -0.31
N ALA A 14 -3.13 7.74 -0.04
CA ALA A 14 -4.38 8.14 0.61
C ALA A 14 -5.60 7.83 -0.28
N ASP A 15 -5.50 8.09 -1.59
CA ASP A 15 -6.54 7.74 -2.56
C ASP A 15 -6.73 6.23 -2.64
N LEU A 16 -5.62 5.47 -2.63
CA LEU A 16 -5.64 4.00 -2.62
C LEU A 16 -6.26 3.46 -1.34
N LEU A 17 -5.93 4.03 -0.18
CA LEU A 17 -6.51 3.67 1.11
C LEU A 17 -8.04 3.81 1.08
N GLY A 18 -8.54 4.97 0.65
CA GLY A 18 -9.98 5.20 0.52
C GLY A 18 -10.63 4.23 -0.48
N ALA A 19 -9.96 3.94 -1.60
CA ALA A 19 -10.44 2.96 -2.59
C ALA A 19 -10.50 1.53 -2.05
N LEU A 20 -9.54 1.12 -1.22
CA LEU A 20 -9.51 -0.20 -0.57
C LEU A 20 -10.61 -0.30 0.51
N HIS A 21 -10.81 0.73 1.33
CA HIS A 21 -11.87 0.75 2.33
C HIS A 21 -13.27 0.65 1.71
N ARG A 22 -13.52 1.33 0.59
CA ARG A 22 -14.79 1.19 -0.17
C ARG A 22 -15.05 -0.24 -0.64
N ARG A 23 -14.01 -1.06 -0.78
CA ARG A 23 -14.07 -2.48 -1.17
C ARG A 23 -14.08 -3.44 0.03
N GLY A 24 -14.12 -2.91 1.25
CA GLY A 24 -14.07 -3.71 2.47
C GLY A 24 -12.68 -4.28 2.79
N VAL A 25 -11.63 -3.81 2.11
CA VAL A 25 -10.26 -4.25 2.38
C VAL A 25 -9.69 -3.46 3.56
N SER A 26 -9.23 -4.17 4.58
CA SER A 26 -8.60 -3.56 5.75
C SER A 26 -7.18 -3.08 5.40
N ALA A 27 -7.01 -1.76 5.36
CA ALA A 27 -5.74 -1.11 5.08
C ALA A 27 -5.50 0.07 6.01
N ILE A 28 -4.24 0.35 6.32
CA ILE A 28 -3.81 1.44 7.21
C ILE A 28 -2.56 2.12 6.63
N ALA A 29 -2.51 3.45 6.67
CA ALA A 29 -1.35 4.20 6.21
C ALA A 29 -0.22 4.17 7.25
N GLY A 30 1.02 4.11 6.78
CA GLY A 30 2.21 4.13 7.62
C GLY A 30 3.45 4.49 6.81
N VAL A 31 4.60 4.13 7.37
CA VAL A 31 5.89 4.20 6.69
C VAL A 31 6.58 2.84 6.78
N ASP A 32 7.37 2.50 5.77
CA ASP A 32 8.21 1.31 5.80
C ASP A 32 9.48 1.52 6.65
N ASP A 33 10.32 0.50 6.70
CA ASP A 33 11.60 0.49 7.42
C ASP A 33 12.63 1.49 6.86
N THR A 34 12.42 1.96 5.63
CA THR A 34 13.22 2.99 4.98
C THR A 34 12.63 4.40 5.13
N GLY A 35 11.48 4.52 5.83
CA GLY A 35 10.79 5.78 6.07
C GLY A 35 9.92 6.26 4.92
N TRP A 36 9.71 5.42 3.89
CA TRP A 36 8.87 5.75 2.74
C TRP A 36 7.40 5.46 3.04
N PRO A 37 6.47 6.30 2.55
CA PRO A 37 5.06 6.12 2.82
C PRO A 37 4.55 4.82 2.20
N CYS A 38 3.76 4.06 2.96
CA CYS A 38 3.21 2.78 2.53
C CYS A 38 1.80 2.55 3.10
N LEU A 39 1.07 1.56 2.58
CA LEU A 39 -0.12 1.01 3.23
C LEU A 39 0.18 -0.38 3.78
N THR A 40 -0.21 -0.68 5.01
CA THR A 40 -0.29 -2.06 5.48
C THR A 40 -1.69 -2.59 5.18
N VAL A 41 -1.78 -3.61 4.34
CA VAL A 41 -3.04 -4.18 3.85
C VAL A 41 -3.18 -5.61 4.36
N ALA A 42 -4.29 -5.91 5.05
CA ALA A 42 -4.60 -7.23 5.58
C ALA A 42 -5.50 -8.01 4.62
N ASP A 43 -5.23 -9.31 4.48
CA ASP A 43 -6.15 -10.23 3.80
C ASP A 43 -7.21 -10.83 4.75
N SER A 44 -8.08 -11.70 4.21
CA SER A 44 -9.14 -12.38 4.97
C SER A 44 -8.61 -13.32 6.08
N LYS A 45 -7.33 -13.70 6.02
CA LYS A 45 -6.63 -14.52 7.01
C LYS A 45 -5.81 -13.68 7.99
N LEU A 46 -5.97 -12.35 7.97
CA LEU A 46 -5.22 -11.38 8.76
C LEU A 46 -3.71 -11.37 8.46
N VAL A 47 -3.30 -11.92 7.31
CA VAL A 47 -1.93 -11.77 6.83
C VAL A 47 -1.79 -10.37 6.25
N THR A 48 -0.81 -9.61 6.74
CA THR A 48 -0.57 -8.24 6.30
C THR A 48 0.59 -8.15 5.32
N ARG A 49 0.47 -7.30 4.30
CA ARG A 49 1.56 -6.91 3.40
C ARG A 49 1.64 -5.39 3.28
N ARG A 50 2.86 -4.87 3.10
CA ARG A 50 3.07 -3.45 2.79
C ARG A 50 2.86 -3.23 1.31
N VAL A 51 2.01 -2.28 0.95
CA VAL A 51 1.79 -1.81 -0.42
C VAL A 51 2.47 -0.44 -0.56
N ASN A 52 3.44 -0.36 -1.47
CA ASN A 52 4.13 0.87 -1.83
C ASN A 52 3.65 1.36 -3.20
N VAL A 53 3.80 2.66 -3.45
CA VAL A 53 3.56 3.26 -4.78
C VAL A 53 4.86 3.81 -5.33
N ASN A 54 5.14 3.53 -6.59
CA ASN A 54 6.16 4.20 -7.38
C ASN A 54 5.48 4.97 -8.50
N LEU A 55 5.37 6.30 -8.34
CA LEU A 55 4.66 7.14 -9.31
C LEU A 55 5.42 7.36 -10.61
N SER A 56 6.75 7.17 -10.63
CA SER A 56 7.53 7.27 -11.87
C SER A 56 7.16 6.16 -12.85
N LEU A 57 6.77 4.99 -12.32
CA LEU A 57 6.41 3.80 -13.10
C LEU A 57 4.93 3.44 -12.98
N TRP A 58 4.17 4.17 -12.16
CA TRP A 58 2.78 3.87 -11.80
C TRP A 58 2.61 2.42 -11.32
N TRP A 59 3.52 2.00 -10.45
CA TRP A 59 3.53 0.66 -9.88
C TRP A 59 3.03 0.70 -8.44
N PHE A 60 2.14 -0.24 -8.12
CA PHE A 60 1.72 -0.55 -6.76
C PHE A 60 2.30 -1.93 -6.43
N THR A 61 3.18 -2.02 -5.44
CA THR A 61 3.95 -3.24 -5.14
C THR A 61 3.69 -3.71 -3.73
N TRP A 62 3.61 -5.03 -3.51
CA TRP A 62 3.54 -5.65 -2.18
C TRP A 62 4.58 -6.75 -1.95
N GLY A 63 5.59 -6.75 -2.80
CA GLY A 63 6.73 -7.65 -2.78
C GLY A 63 7.63 -7.34 -3.97
N ASN A 64 8.57 -8.25 -4.25
CA ASN A 64 9.59 -8.07 -5.29
C ASN A 64 9.31 -8.89 -6.55
N GLY A 65 8.33 -9.80 -6.51
CA GLY A 65 7.91 -10.58 -7.66
C GLY A 65 7.12 -9.78 -8.69
N HIS A 66 7.14 -10.21 -9.95
CA HIS A 66 6.31 -9.62 -11.01
C HIS A 66 4.80 -9.77 -10.71
N ASP A 67 4.41 -10.86 -10.04
CA ASP A 67 3.04 -11.11 -9.60
C ASP A 67 2.68 -10.34 -8.32
N GLU A 68 3.65 -9.68 -7.68
CA GLU A 68 3.48 -8.88 -6.46
C GLU A 68 3.44 -7.37 -6.77
N ARG A 69 2.99 -7.06 -7.99
CA ARG A 69 2.91 -5.71 -8.53
C ARG A 69 1.69 -5.52 -9.42
N VAL A 70 1.14 -4.32 -9.39
CA VAL A 70 0.18 -3.83 -10.39
C VAL A 70 0.76 -2.59 -11.03
N SER A 71 0.86 -2.60 -12.36
CA SER A 71 1.18 -1.42 -13.16
C SER A 71 -0.12 -0.78 -13.64
N SER A 72 -0.50 0.36 -13.06
CA SER A 72 -1.74 1.06 -13.42
C SER A 72 -1.62 2.56 -13.16
N HIS A 73 -2.00 3.37 -14.13
CA HIS A 73 -2.12 4.83 -13.97
C HIS A 73 -3.36 5.25 -13.16
N ARG A 74 -4.24 4.30 -12.82
CA ARG A 74 -5.50 4.56 -12.12
C ARG A 74 -5.51 3.83 -10.79
N VAL A 75 -5.67 4.59 -9.72
CA VAL A 75 -5.75 4.10 -8.33
C VAL A 75 -6.89 3.09 -8.16
N GLU A 76 -8.04 3.33 -8.78
CA GLU A 76 -9.19 2.42 -8.70
C GLU A 76 -8.89 1.04 -9.28
N ASP A 77 -8.24 0.98 -10.45
CA ASP A 77 -7.89 -0.29 -11.10
C ASP A 77 -6.84 -1.04 -10.26
N ALA A 78 -5.92 -0.32 -9.61
CA ALA A 78 -4.98 -0.89 -8.65
C ALA A 78 -5.68 -1.45 -7.40
N ALA A 79 -6.64 -0.69 -6.85
CA ALA A 79 -7.44 -1.11 -5.70
C ALA A 79 -8.27 -2.37 -6.01
N ASP A 80 -8.91 -2.43 -7.19
CA ASP A 80 -9.64 -3.63 -7.64
C ASP A 80 -8.74 -4.86 -7.69
N ARG A 81 -7.53 -4.69 -8.22
CA ARG A 81 -6.58 -5.79 -8.37
C ARG A 81 -6.05 -6.25 -7.03
N ILE A 82 -5.70 -5.33 -6.13
CA ILE A 82 -5.28 -5.64 -4.76
C ILE A 82 -6.41 -6.33 -3.99
N ALA A 83 -7.64 -5.84 -4.10
CA ALA A 83 -8.81 -6.46 -3.45
C ALA A 83 -8.99 -7.92 -3.89
N ARG A 84 -8.83 -8.23 -5.19
CA ARG A 84 -8.88 -9.60 -5.70
C ARG A 84 -7.75 -10.50 -5.18
N VAL A 85 -6.57 -9.93 -4.91
CA VAL A 85 -5.45 -10.67 -4.31
C VAL A 85 -5.75 -10.95 -2.85
N VAL A 86 -6.16 -9.91 -2.09
CA VAL A 86 -6.58 -10.00 -0.69
C VAL A 86 -7.72 -11.01 -0.49
N GLU A 87 -8.71 -11.02 -1.38
CA GLU A 87 -9.82 -11.98 -1.32
C GLU A 87 -9.34 -13.43 -1.41
N LYS A 88 -8.34 -13.69 -2.27
CA LYS A 88 -7.72 -15.01 -2.43
C LYS A 88 -6.70 -15.34 -1.33
N GLY A 89 -6.31 -14.34 -0.56
CA GLY A 89 -5.17 -14.37 0.35
C GLY A 89 -3.87 -14.00 -0.35
N TRP A 90 -2.96 -13.39 0.40
CA TRP A 90 -1.65 -13.04 -0.13
C TRP A 90 -0.90 -14.30 -0.61
N PRO A 91 -0.20 -14.24 -1.76
CA PRO A 91 0.63 -15.34 -2.20
C PRO A 91 1.74 -15.62 -1.18
N GLU A 92 2.02 -16.91 -0.99
CA GLU A 92 2.92 -17.44 0.06
C GLU A 92 4.41 -17.16 -0.21
N GLN A 93 4.76 -16.59 -1.38
CA GLN A 93 6.14 -16.32 -1.74
C GLN A 93 6.72 -15.21 -0.84
N ALA A 94 7.69 -15.63 -0.04
CA ALA A 94 8.58 -14.91 0.86
C ALA A 94 7.94 -13.71 1.60
N ALA A 95 7.49 -13.97 2.82
CA ALA A 95 7.59 -13.00 3.89
C ALA A 95 9.03 -12.43 3.91
N VAL A 96 9.18 -11.13 3.67
CA VAL A 96 10.34 -10.40 4.17
C VAL A 96 9.84 -9.58 5.35
N ASP A 97 10.18 -10.12 6.51
CA ASP A 97 10.10 -9.61 7.86
C ASP A 97 8.87 -8.81 8.30
N SER A 98 8.18 -9.42 9.26
CA SER A 98 7.27 -8.84 10.23
C SER A 98 7.98 -7.77 11.09
N GLY A 99 8.33 -6.63 10.51
CA GLY A 99 8.78 -5.44 11.21
C GLY A 99 7.59 -4.71 11.83
N GLY A 100 7.47 -4.80 13.16
CA GLY A 100 6.37 -4.32 13.98
C GLY A 100 5.82 -2.94 13.62
N TYR A 101 4.50 -2.84 13.62
CA TYR A 101 3.73 -1.64 13.34
C TYR A 101 3.99 -0.58 14.44
N ARG A 102 4.82 0.43 14.16
CA ARG A 102 4.88 1.65 15.00
C ARG A 102 3.86 2.63 14.44
N SER A 103 2.65 2.56 14.98
CA SER A 103 1.60 3.55 14.73
C SER A 103 2.07 4.90 15.28
N GLN A 104 2.63 5.75 14.43
CA GLN A 104 2.78 7.16 14.78
C GLN A 104 1.48 7.84 14.39
N ALA A 105 0.64 8.08 15.39
CA ALA A 105 -0.50 8.97 15.24
C ALA A 105 0.01 10.29 14.65
N LEU A 106 -0.56 10.67 13.50
CA LEU A 106 -0.48 12.03 13.00
C LEU A 106 -1.34 12.87 13.95
N ASP A 107 -0.76 13.25 15.10
CA ASP A 107 -1.34 14.26 15.96
C ASP A 107 -1.23 15.61 15.25
N GLU A 108 -2.35 15.97 14.66
CA GLU A 108 -2.81 17.31 14.31
C GLU A 108 -2.31 18.37 15.30
N HIS A 109 -1.36 19.19 14.85
CA HIS A 109 -1.08 20.48 15.47
C HIS A 109 -2.28 21.39 15.21
N THR A 110 -3.09 21.61 16.24
CA THR A 110 -3.94 22.80 16.32
C THR A 110 -3.54 23.61 17.54
N SER A 111 -2.97 24.79 17.22
CA SER A 111 -2.69 25.98 18.05
C SER A 111 -1.47 25.97 18.98
#